data_AF-A0A2E8VAC1-F1
#
_entry.id   AF-A0A2E8VAC1-F1
#
_cell.length_a   1.000
_cell.length_b   1.000
_cell.length_c   1.000
_cell.angle_alpha   90.00
_cell.angle_beta   90.00
_cell.angle_gamma   90.00
#
_symmetry.space_group_name_H-M   'P 1'
#
loop_
_entity.id
_entity.type
_entity.pdbx_description
1 polymer ?
#
loop_
_entity_poly.entity_id
_entity_poly.type
_entity_poly.pdbx_seq_one_letter_code
_entity_poly.pdbx_strand_id
1 'polypeptide(L)'
;MKKLIALFAITGLIFTSCNNMQTNNPASGPSDEDRRTFREQIKTHNTFRKAFKEENIEMLMSTMADSVKWSPAWYNGNKLLGYDDLKGQLQQYFDQFDDVTFAEGEGLLNPNAPAYWAGSHFSSGENMATTSPVQMRIYGTWSGIHTESGAKVYNKYYGLFGFNSDGKIAGISDWMDISGMQAQIENHIASK
;
A
#
# COMPACT_ATOMS: atom_id res chain seq x y z
N MET A 1 -38.64 61.19 48.53
CA MET A 1 -37.37 61.76 48.01
C MET A 1 -36.30 60.68 48.23
N LYS A 2 -35.48 60.24 47.26
CA LYS A 2 -34.26 60.89 46.71
C LYS A 2 -33.33 61.40 47.83
N LYS A 3 -32.05 61.03 47.99
CA LYS A 3 -31.16 59.96 47.45
C LYS A 3 -30.54 59.20 48.68
N LEU A 4 -29.60 58.24 48.67
CA LEU A 4 -28.77 57.50 47.68
C LEU A 4 -29.13 55.98 47.78
N ILE A 5 -28.53 54.94 47.17
CA ILE A 5 -27.23 54.62 46.52
C ILE A 5 -26.04 54.33 47.49
N ALA A 6 -25.25 53.28 47.21
CA ALA A 6 -24.03 52.86 47.92
C ALA A 6 -22.95 52.38 46.92
N LEU A 7 -21.71 52.17 47.41
CA LEU A 7 -20.55 51.67 46.66
C LEU A 7 -20.76 50.26 46.05
N PHE A 8 -20.05 49.94 44.96
CA PHE A 8 -18.88 49.04 45.02
C PHE A 8 -18.01 49.08 43.73
N ALA A 9 -16.89 48.36 43.75
CA ALA A 9 -15.70 48.59 42.93
C ALA A 9 -15.81 48.19 41.44
N ILE A 10 -14.90 48.75 40.64
CA ILE A 10 -14.64 48.34 39.26
C ILE A 10 -13.83 47.04 39.26
N THR A 11 -14.36 45.99 38.66
CA THR A 11 -13.61 44.83 38.16
C THR A 11 -14.13 44.45 36.78
N GLY A 12 -13.23 44.35 35.80
CA GLY A 12 -13.59 43.99 34.43
C GLY A 12 -13.86 42.50 34.30
N LEU A 13 -15.06 42.12 33.88
CA LEU A 13 -15.37 40.75 33.48
C LEU A 13 -15.18 40.58 31.97
N ILE A 14 -14.33 39.62 31.61
CA ILE A 14 -13.89 39.34 30.24
C ILE A 14 -15.01 38.62 29.49
N PHE A 15 -15.18 38.92 28.20
CA PHE A 15 -16.10 38.18 27.32
C PHE A 15 -15.60 36.75 27.08
N THR A 16 -15.93 35.82 27.97
CA THR A 16 -15.62 34.38 27.83
C THR A 16 -16.55 33.72 26.83
N SER A 17 -16.41 34.08 25.55
CA SER A 17 -16.99 33.32 24.43
C SER A 17 -16.17 32.05 24.17
N CYS A 18 -16.07 31.19 25.19
CA CYS A 18 -15.60 29.81 25.04
C CYS A 18 -16.74 28.97 24.49
N ASN A 19 -17.08 29.20 23.22
CA ASN A 19 -17.96 28.31 22.49
C ASN A 19 -17.18 27.00 22.26
N ASN A 20 -17.24 26.08 23.22
CA ASN A 20 -16.61 24.76 23.19
C ASN A 20 -17.31 23.84 22.17
N MET A 21 -17.40 24.29 20.92
CA MET A 21 -17.36 23.36 19.80
C MET A 21 -16.00 22.69 19.85
N GLN A 22 -15.99 21.47 20.39
CA GLN A 22 -14.88 20.56 20.27
C GLN A 22 -14.70 20.26 18.77
N THR A 23 -13.86 21.06 18.12
CA THR A 23 -13.54 20.90 16.72
C THR A 23 -12.83 19.55 16.58
N ASN A 24 -13.52 18.61 15.94
CA ASN A 24 -12.91 17.37 15.45
C ASN A 24 -11.80 17.79 14.50
N ASN A 25 -10.58 17.86 15.03
CA ASN A 25 -9.45 18.49 14.36
C ASN A 25 -9.16 17.66 13.10
N PRO A 26 -9.39 18.17 11.88
CA PRO A 26 -9.30 17.38 10.66
C PRO A 26 -7.87 16.85 10.58
N ALA A 27 -7.74 15.52 10.58
CA ALA A 27 -6.49 14.83 10.90
C ALA A 27 -5.30 15.48 10.18
N SER A 28 -4.41 16.10 10.96
CA SER A 28 -3.27 16.86 10.44
C SER A 28 -2.49 15.97 9.49
N GLY A 29 -2.33 16.41 8.24
CA GLY A 29 -1.75 15.58 7.18
C GLY A 29 -0.36 15.02 7.55
N PRO A 30 0.09 13.95 6.87
CA PRO A 30 1.27 13.18 7.27
C PRO A 30 2.46 14.03 7.69
N SER A 31 3.08 13.69 8.81
CA SER A 31 4.27 14.37 9.35
C SER A 31 5.49 14.18 8.44
N ASP A 32 6.56 14.95 8.68
CA ASP A 32 7.82 14.74 7.96
C ASP A 32 8.43 13.34 8.22
N GLU A 33 8.14 12.76 9.39
CA GLU A 33 8.53 11.40 9.75
C GLU A 33 7.69 10.34 9.01
N ASP A 34 6.37 10.53 8.92
CA ASP A 34 5.52 9.67 8.07
C ASP A 34 5.98 9.70 6.61
N ARG A 35 6.28 10.90 6.10
CA ARG A 35 6.78 11.13 4.73
C ARG A 35 8.18 10.53 4.53
N ARG A 36 9.02 10.50 5.56
CA ARG A 36 10.34 9.84 5.53
C ARG A 36 10.16 8.33 5.46
N THR A 37 9.41 7.76 6.38
CA THR A 37 9.11 6.32 6.43
C THR A 37 8.47 5.84 5.12
N PHE A 38 7.52 6.58 4.55
CA PHE A 38 6.93 6.26 3.24
C PHE A 38 7.95 6.20 2.10
N ARG A 39 8.93 7.11 2.06
CA ARG A 39 10.00 7.08 1.06
C ARG A 39 10.94 5.89 1.24
N GLU A 40 11.20 5.44 2.46
CA GLU A 40 12.01 4.25 2.71
C GLU A 40 11.25 2.96 2.34
N GLN A 41 9.95 2.86 2.62
CA GLN A 41 9.10 1.74 2.17
C GLN A 41 9.04 1.61 0.64
N ILE A 42 9.00 2.74 -0.08
CA ILE A 42 9.12 2.76 -1.55
C ILE A 42 10.50 2.24 -1.98
N LYS A 43 11.59 2.50 -1.25
CA LYS A 43 12.89 1.87 -1.54
C LYS A 43 12.87 0.35 -1.28
N THR A 44 12.22 -0.12 -0.22
CA THR A 44 12.01 -1.56 -0.01
C THR A 44 11.27 -2.21 -1.18
N HIS A 45 10.20 -1.56 -1.69
CA HIS A 45 9.51 -2.05 -2.90
C HIS A 45 10.37 -1.94 -4.17
N ASN A 46 11.19 -0.90 -4.31
CA ASN A 46 12.15 -0.80 -5.42
C ASN A 46 13.15 -1.96 -5.43
N THR A 47 13.61 -2.42 -4.26
CA THR A 47 14.43 -3.64 -4.13
C THR A 47 13.64 -4.90 -4.48
N PHE A 48 12.39 -5.01 -4.02
CA PHE A 48 11.49 -6.12 -4.36
C PHE A 48 11.30 -6.27 -5.89
N ARG A 49 10.90 -5.19 -6.59
CA ARG A 49 10.75 -5.23 -8.06
C ARG A 49 12.07 -5.33 -8.83
N LYS A 50 13.20 -4.89 -8.25
CA LYS A 50 14.54 -5.14 -8.81
C LYS A 50 14.88 -6.63 -8.74
N ALA A 51 14.58 -7.29 -7.63
CA ALA A 51 14.82 -8.71 -7.46
C ALA A 51 13.97 -9.57 -8.41
N PHE A 52 12.77 -9.13 -8.81
CA PHE A 52 12.03 -9.72 -9.93
C PHE A 52 12.79 -9.61 -11.26
N LYS A 53 13.31 -8.42 -11.60
CA LYS A 53 14.06 -8.18 -12.85
C LYS A 53 15.45 -8.83 -12.89
N GLU A 54 15.94 -9.30 -11.75
CA GLU A 54 17.19 -10.04 -11.61
C GLU A 54 16.97 -11.51 -11.22
N GLU A 55 15.71 -11.99 -11.23
CA GLU A 55 15.29 -13.37 -10.88
C GLU A 55 15.92 -13.88 -9.56
N ASN A 56 16.14 -12.95 -8.61
CA ASN A 56 17.02 -13.14 -7.46
C ASN A 56 16.19 -13.32 -6.17
N ILE A 57 15.86 -14.58 -5.86
CA ILE A 57 14.95 -14.90 -4.74
C ILE A 57 15.51 -14.49 -3.38
N GLU A 58 16.83 -14.53 -3.16
CA GLU A 58 17.44 -14.09 -1.90
C GLU A 58 17.42 -12.56 -1.77
N MET A 59 17.63 -11.80 -2.85
CA MET A 59 17.43 -10.36 -2.83
C MET A 59 15.96 -10.01 -2.57
N LEU A 60 15.01 -10.73 -3.16
CA LEU A 60 13.59 -10.50 -2.94
C LEU A 60 13.23 -10.77 -1.47
N MET A 61 13.53 -11.97 -0.98
CA MET A 61 13.18 -12.35 0.39
C MET A 61 13.95 -11.55 1.44
N SER A 62 15.10 -10.93 1.11
CA SER A 62 15.76 -9.96 2.00
C SER A 62 14.85 -8.77 2.37
N THR A 63 13.88 -8.41 1.52
CA THR A 63 12.88 -7.35 1.79
C THR A 63 11.75 -7.79 2.73
N MET A 64 11.58 -9.10 2.94
CA MET A 64 10.53 -9.69 3.78
C MET A 64 10.98 -9.85 5.22
N ALA A 65 10.04 -9.68 6.15
CA ALA A 65 10.18 -10.11 7.53
C ALA A 65 9.79 -11.59 7.65
N ASP A 66 10.54 -12.36 8.45
CA ASP A 66 10.34 -13.80 8.66
C ASP A 66 8.92 -14.14 9.18
N SER A 67 8.26 -13.16 9.81
CA SER A 67 6.90 -13.25 10.33
C SER A 67 5.80 -12.97 9.31
N VAL A 68 6.13 -12.67 8.05
CA VAL A 68 5.21 -12.18 7.00
C VAL A 68 3.91 -12.99 6.89
N LYS A 69 2.81 -12.28 6.62
CA LYS A 69 1.49 -12.86 6.37
C LYS A 69 1.00 -12.43 5.00
N TRP A 70 0.61 -13.40 4.19
CA TRP A 70 0.30 -13.19 2.78
C TRP A 70 -1.12 -13.64 2.44
N SER A 71 -1.92 -12.74 1.85
CA SER A 71 -3.18 -13.07 1.19
C SER A 71 -2.94 -13.12 -0.32
N PRO A 72 -2.88 -14.32 -0.94
CA PRO A 72 -2.65 -14.45 -2.38
C PRO A 72 -3.84 -13.91 -3.20
N ALA A 73 -3.57 -13.60 -4.47
CA ALA A 73 -4.59 -13.14 -5.42
C ALA A 73 -5.59 -14.23 -5.85
N TRP A 74 -5.23 -15.52 -5.74
CA TRP A 74 -6.19 -16.61 -5.96
C TRP A 74 -6.97 -16.92 -4.69
N TYR A 75 -8.23 -17.33 -4.83
CA TYR A 75 -9.07 -17.65 -3.69
C TYR A 75 -8.64 -18.98 -3.03
N ASN A 76 -8.05 -18.90 -1.83
CA ASN A 76 -7.61 -20.04 -1.03
C ASN A 76 -8.52 -20.35 0.19
N GLY A 77 -9.71 -19.74 0.23
CA GLY A 77 -10.57 -19.75 1.42
C GLY A 77 -10.24 -18.64 2.44
N ASN A 78 -9.70 -17.50 1.99
CA ASN A 78 -9.30 -16.35 2.81
C ASN A 78 -8.29 -16.70 3.93
N LYS A 79 -7.37 -17.63 3.64
CA LYS A 79 -6.30 -18.02 4.57
C LYS A 79 -5.06 -17.17 4.34
N LEU A 80 -4.48 -16.66 5.43
CA LEU A 80 -3.17 -16.03 5.38
C LEU A 80 -2.07 -17.10 5.37
N LEU A 81 -1.21 -17.02 4.36
CA LEU A 81 -0.05 -17.88 4.14
C LEU A 81 1.22 -17.27 4.79
N GLY A 82 2.27 -18.07 4.92
CA GLY A 82 3.54 -17.72 5.58
C GLY A 82 4.68 -17.34 4.63
N TYR A 83 5.87 -17.18 5.22
CA TYR A 83 7.11 -16.84 4.52
C TYR A 83 7.51 -17.88 3.47
N ASP A 84 7.44 -19.17 3.81
CA ASP A 84 7.85 -20.26 2.90
C ASP A 84 6.85 -20.46 1.75
N ASP A 85 5.54 -20.30 2.01
CA ASP A 85 4.50 -20.32 0.97
C ASP A 85 4.74 -19.18 -0.05
N LEU A 86 5.02 -17.97 0.46
CA LEU A 86 5.33 -16.79 -0.35
C LEU A 86 6.62 -16.99 -1.15
N LYS A 87 7.71 -17.48 -0.52
CA LYS A 87 8.97 -17.79 -1.22
C LYS A 87 8.75 -18.82 -2.32
N GLY A 88 7.94 -19.86 -2.07
CA GLY A 88 7.58 -20.88 -3.04
C GLY A 88 6.85 -20.31 -4.26
N GLN A 89 5.84 -19.45 -4.07
CA GLN A 89 5.14 -18.82 -5.20
C GLN A 89 6.03 -17.86 -5.98
N LEU A 90 6.87 -17.09 -5.30
CA LEU A 90 7.78 -16.15 -5.94
C LEU A 90 8.84 -16.86 -6.78
N GLN A 91 9.36 -17.99 -6.29
CA GLN A 91 10.24 -18.86 -7.09
C GLN A 91 9.51 -19.41 -8.32
N GLN A 92 8.26 -19.87 -8.19
CA GLN A 92 7.47 -20.32 -9.35
C GLN A 92 7.29 -19.22 -10.42
N TYR A 93 7.21 -17.95 -10.05
CA TYR A 93 7.17 -16.87 -11.04
C TYR A 93 8.50 -16.68 -11.77
N PHE A 94 9.64 -16.95 -11.13
CA PHE A 94 10.95 -16.95 -11.81
C PHE A 94 11.16 -18.21 -12.66
N ASP A 95 10.64 -19.36 -12.22
CA ASP A 95 10.71 -20.63 -12.94
C ASP A 95 9.80 -20.66 -14.21
N GLN A 96 8.86 -19.71 -14.32
CA GLN A 96 7.84 -19.66 -15.40
C GLN A 96 7.92 -18.41 -16.28
N PHE A 97 8.54 -17.31 -15.84
CA PHE A 97 8.57 -16.05 -16.56
C PHE A 97 9.94 -15.39 -16.53
N ASP A 98 10.51 -15.20 -17.72
CA ASP A 98 11.75 -14.46 -17.93
C ASP A 98 11.50 -12.94 -17.93
N ASP A 99 12.55 -12.18 -17.63
CA ASP A 99 12.70 -10.76 -17.96
C ASP A 99 11.70 -9.82 -17.22
N VAL A 100 11.12 -10.28 -16.10
CA VAL A 100 9.96 -9.69 -15.42
C VAL A 100 10.17 -8.24 -14.96
N THR A 101 9.21 -7.37 -15.27
CA THR A 101 9.24 -5.92 -14.98
C THR A 101 7.92 -5.40 -14.39
N PHE A 102 8.00 -4.29 -13.65
CA PHE A 102 6.83 -3.57 -13.13
C PHE A 102 6.77 -2.14 -13.66
N ALA A 103 5.67 -1.80 -14.32
CA ALA A 103 5.34 -0.45 -14.76
C ALA A 103 4.53 0.28 -13.69
N GLU A 104 5.18 1.19 -12.97
CA GLU A 104 4.60 1.96 -11.87
C GLU A 104 3.41 2.82 -12.33
N GLY A 105 2.22 2.59 -11.76
CA GLY A 105 0.98 3.33 -12.06
C GLY A 105 0.28 2.94 -13.37
N GLU A 106 0.90 2.12 -14.22
CA GLU A 106 0.30 1.71 -15.49
C GLU A 106 -1.00 0.91 -15.28
N GLY A 107 -2.03 1.27 -16.05
CA GLY A 107 -3.34 0.63 -16.02
C GLY A 107 -4.40 1.35 -15.15
N LEU A 108 -4.01 2.40 -14.41
CA LEU A 108 -4.91 3.31 -13.69
C LEU A 108 -5.73 4.21 -14.63
N LEU A 109 -6.90 4.69 -14.17
CA LEU A 109 -7.78 5.59 -14.93
C LEU A 109 -7.20 6.99 -15.14
N ASN A 110 -6.36 7.47 -14.22
CA ASN A 110 -5.55 8.67 -14.41
C ASN A 110 -4.12 8.22 -14.75
N PRO A 111 -3.63 8.42 -16.00
CA PRO A 111 -2.30 7.98 -16.40
C PRO A 111 -1.16 8.75 -15.72
N ASN A 112 -1.47 9.85 -15.02
CA ASN A 112 -0.50 10.65 -14.24
C ASN A 112 -0.61 10.38 -12.73
N ALA A 113 -1.35 9.36 -12.29
CA ALA A 113 -1.44 9.00 -10.87
C ALA A 113 -0.18 8.22 -10.42
N PRO A 114 0.39 8.52 -9.24
CA PRO A 114 1.51 7.75 -8.70
C PRO A 114 1.11 6.32 -8.35
N ALA A 115 2.07 5.39 -8.46
CA ALA A 115 1.91 3.99 -8.08
C ALA A 115 1.68 3.76 -6.58
N TYR A 116 2.24 4.62 -5.74
CA TYR A 116 2.33 4.41 -4.29
C TYR A 116 1.43 5.36 -3.52
N TRP A 117 0.62 4.82 -2.61
CA TRP A 117 -0.24 5.59 -1.70
C TRP A 117 -0.26 4.95 -0.31
N ALA A 118 -0.30 5.73 0.76
CA ALA A 118 -0.51 5.22 2.11
C ALA A 118 -1.48 6.09 2.91
N GLY A 119 -1.86 5.64 4.11
CA GLY A 119 -2.95 6.21 4.90
C GLY A 119 -4.34 6.06 4.23
N SER A 120 -5.39 6.52 4.90
CA SER A 120 -6.70 6.77 4.30
C SER A 120 -7.43 7.88 5.07
N HIS A 121 -7.90 8.92 4.37
CA HIS A 121 -8.65 10.02 4.99
C HIS A 121 -10.13 9.66 5.24
N PHE A 122 -10.68 8.72 4.47
CA PHE A 122 -12.03 8.19 4.63
C PHE A 122 -11.97 6.69 4.90
N SER A 123 -12.89 6.18 5.72
CA SER A 123 -13.06 4.74 5.95
C SER A 123 -14.52 4.45 6.28
N SER A 124 -14.99 3.24 5.96
CA SER A 124 -16.28 2.72 6.41
C SER A 124 -16.22 2.12 7.81
N GLY A 125 -15.02 1.85 8.33
CA GLY A 125 -14.81 1.43 9.72
C GLY A 125 -14.70 2.63 10.65
N GLU A 126 -15.40 2.58 11.78
CA GLU A 126 -15.30 3.59 12.84
C GLU A 126 -13.86 3.70 13.34
N ASN A 127 -13.33 4.92 13.42
CA ASN A 127 -11.93 5.22 13.81
C ASN A 127 -10.84 4.56 12.95
N MET A 128 -11.17 4.03 11.76
CA MET A 128 -10.22 3.37 10.84
C MET A 128 -9.62 4.32 9.76
N ALA A 129 -9.80 5.63 9.90
CA ALA A 129 -9.08 6.63 9.11
C ALA A 129 -7.68 6.88 9.72
N THR A 130 -6.65 7.06 8.90
CA THR A 130 -5.26 7.15 9.37
C THR A 130 -4.34 7.90 8.40
N THR A 131 -3.35 8.61 8.92
CA THR A 131 -2.25 9.22 8.14
C THR A 131 -1.03 8.31 8.02
N SER A 132 -1.03 7.16 8.70
CA SER A 132 0.14 6.29 8.83
C SER A 132 0.62 5.72 7.49
N PRO A 133 1.94 5.71 7.23
CA PRO A 133 2.52 5.13 6.03
C PRO A 133 2.59 3.58 6.09
N VAL A 134 2.35 2.97 7.26
CA VAL A 134 2.62 1.54 7.54
C VAL A 134 1.89 0.55 6.62
N GLN A 135 0.77 0.96 6.02
CA GLN A 135 0.10 0.22 4.94
C GLN A 135 0.19 1.00 3.62
N MET A 136 1.03 0.51 2.70
CA MET A 136 1.22 1.07 1.36
C MET A 136 0.41 0.30 0.33
N ARG A 137 -0.45 1.02 -0.38
CA ARG A 137 -1.11 0.59 -1.61
C ARG A 137 -0.16 0.79 -2.79
N ILE A 138 -0.07 -0.21 -3.64
CA ILE A 138 0.82 -0.27 -4.80
C ILE A 138 -0.03 -0.56 -6.04
N TYR A 139 0.12 0.24 -7.09
CA TYR A 139 -0.61 0.12 -8.35
C TYR A 139 0.34 0.10 -9.53
N GLY A 140 0.06 -0.74 -10.52
CA GLY A 140 0.79 -0.78 -11.78
C GLY A 140 0.46 -2.02 -12.60
N THR A 141 1.31 -2.31 -13.57
CA THR A 141 1.21 -3.50 -14.42
C THR A 141 2.53 -4.27 -14.39
N TRP A 142 2.47 -5.55 -14.02
CA TRP A 142 3.59 -6.48 -14.22
C TRP A 142 3.61 -6.95 -15.68
N SER A 143 4.79 -7.16 -16.24
CA SER A 143 4.95 -7.84 -17.53
C SER A 143 6.17 -8.75 -17.53
N GLY A 144 6.12 -9.84 -18.29
CA GLY A 144 7.19 -10.83 -18.42
C GLY A 144 6.99 -11.69 -19.65
N ILE A 145 7.93 -12.61 -19.92
CA ILE A 145 7.87 -13.54 -21.05
C ILE A 145 7.71 -14.95 -20.49
N HIS A 146 6.62 -15.65 -20.79
CA HIS A 146 6.43 -17.03 -20.33
C HIS A 146 7.48 -17.96 -20.97
N THR A 147 8.38 -18.51 -20.15
CA THR A 147 9.65 -19.12 -20.58
C THR A 147 9.46 -20.25 -21.60
N GLU A 148 8.48 -21.14 -21.38
CA GLU A 148 8.23 -22.28 -22.28
C GLU A 148 7.67 -21.87 -23.64
N SER A 149 6.81 -20.84 -23.68
CA SER A 149 6.05 -20.52 -24.89
C SER A 149 6.53 -19.26 -25.62
N GLY A 150 7.36 -18.42 -25.00
CA GLY A 150 7.74 -17.10 -25.50
C GLY A 150 6.58 -16.08 -25.50
N ALA A 151 5.47 -16.38 -24.83
CA ALA A 151 4.32 -15.48 -24.76
C ALA A 151 4.62 -14.30 -23.84
N LYS A 152 4.66 -13.07 -24.37
CA LYS A 152 4.72 -11.88 -23.51
C LYS A 152 3.37 -11.62 -22.86
N VAL A 153 3.35 -11.63 -21.52
CA VAL A 153 2.14 -11.40 -20.70
C VAL A 153 2.18 -10.05 -20.00
N TYR A 154 0.99 -9.51 -19.70
CA TYR A 154 0.79 -8.34 -18.85
C TYR A 154 -0.28 -8.64 -17.80
N ASN A 155 -0.08 -8.17 -16.56
CA ASN A 155 -1.07 -8.34 -15.49
C ASN A 155 -1.22 -7.04 -14.69
N LYS A 156 -2.46 -6.53 -14.61
CA LYS A 156 -2.78 -5.36 -13.80
C LYS A 156 -2.79 -5.74 -12.33
N TYR A 157 -2.11 -4.95 -11.51
CA TYR A 157 -1.80 -5.31 -10.14
C TYR A 157 -2.20 -4.22 -9.14
N TYR A 158 -2.84 -4.67 -8.07
CA TYR A 158 -3.02 -3.92 -6.83
C TYR A 158 -2.47 -4.73 -5.66
N GLY A 159 -1.48 -4.16 -4.97
CA GLY A 159 -0.89 -4.73 -3.75
C GLY A 159 -1.16 -3.87 -2.53
N LEU A 160 -1.40 -4.48 -1.37
CA LEU A 160 -1.42 -3.81 -0.07
C LEU A 160 -0.28 -4.36 0.80
N PHE A 161 0.80 -3.59 0.94
CA PHE A 161 2.01 -3.97 1.66
C PHE A 161 2.01 -3.34 3.05
N GLY A 162 2.03 -4.17 4.08
CA GLY A 162 2.23 -3.79 5.49
C GLY A 162 3.69 -3.93 5.89
N PHE A 163 4.25 -2.94 6.59
CA PHE A 163 5.66 -2.92 7.00
C PHE A 163 5.86 -3.06 8.52
N ASN A 164 6.99 -3.63 8.94
CA ASN A 164 7.41 -3.63 10.34
C ASN A 164 8.26 -2.39 10.71
N SER A 165 8.72 -2.32 11.97
CA SER A 165 9.62 -1.27 12.49
C SER A 165 10.92 -1.11 11.71
N ASP A 166 11.37 -2.17 11.04
CA ASP A 166 12.69 -2.28 10.43
C ASP A 166 12.65 -1.93 8.93
N GLY A 167 11.49 -1.49 8.43
CA GLY A 167 11.26 -1.17 7.01
C GLY A 167 11.06 -2.41 6.13
N LYS A 168 10.95 -3.60 6.71
CA LYS A 168 10.68 -4.87 6.02
C LYS A 168 9.19 -5.10 5.81
N ILE A 169 8.84 -5.82 4.75
CA ILE A 169 7.46 -6.20 4.41
C ILE A 169 7.03 -7.35 5.36
N ALA A 170 6.01 -7.10 6.16
CA ALA A 170 5.44 -8.04 7.13
C ALA A 170 3.97 -8.43 6.83
N GLY A 171 3.35 -7.79 5.85
CA GLY A 171 2.05 -8.18 5.32
C GLY A 171 1.97 -7.90 3.82
N ILE A 172 1.34 -8.81 3.06
CA ILE A 172 1.00 -8.61 1.65
C ILE A 172 -0.45 -9.06 1.44
N SER A 173 -1.23 -8.29 0.71
CA SER A 173 -2.45 -8.77 0.06
C SER A 173 -2.43 -8.37 -1.41
N ASP A 174 -2.60 -9.36 -2.30
CA ASP A 174 -2.53 -9.18 -3.75
C ASP A 174 -3.91 -9.24 -4.40
N TRP A 175 -4.12 -8.42 -5.42
CA TRP A 175 -5.25 -8.49 -6.35
C TRP A 175 -4.75 -8.30 -7.78
N MET A 176 -4.83 -9.36 -8.58
CA MET A 176 -4.42 -9.39 -9.99
C MET A 176 -5.11 -10.54 -10.73
N ASP A 177 -5.19 -10.46 -12.06
CA ASP A 177 -5.93 -11.45 -12.88
C ASP A 177 -5.01 -12.61 -13.31
N ILE A 178 -4.99 -13.66 -12.49
CA ILE A 178 -4.22 -14.89 -12.78
C ILE A 178 -4.74 -15.57 -14.07
N SER A 179 -6.05 -15.62 -14.25
CA SER A 179 -6.70 -16.15 -15.45
C SER A 179 -6.34 -15.38 -16.72
N GLY A 180 -6.25 -14.05 -16.62
CA GLY A 180 -5.85 -13.17 -17.72
C GLY A 180 -4.42 -13.41 -18.20
N MET A 181 -3.49 -13.80 -17.32
CA MET A 181 -2.14 -14.23 -17.72
C MET A 181 -2.19 -15.53 -18.52
N GLN A 182 -2.90 -16.54 -18.02
CA GLN A 182 -3.05 -17.84 -18.70
C GLN A 182 -3.69 -17.67 -20.08
N ALA A 183 -4.75 -16.87 -20.19
CA ALA A 183 -5.41 -16.59 -21.47
C ALA A 183 -4.48 -15.90 -22.49
N GLN A 184 -3.53 -15.06 -22.05
CA GLN A 184 -2.53 -14.47 -22.96
C GLN A 184 -1.55 -15.53 -23.49
N ILE A 185 -1.14 -16.48 -22.64
CA ILE A 185 -0.27 -17.61 -23.02
C ILE A 185 -0.97 -18.51 -24.05
N GLU A 186 -2.21 -18.90 -23.77
CA GLU A 186 -3.02 -19.76 -24.64
C GLU A 186 -3.30 -19.11 -26.01
N ASN A 187 -3.69 -17.83 -26.03
CA ASN A 187 -3.91 -17.10 -27.29
C ASN A 187 -2.61 -16.96 -28.11
N HIS A 188 -1.45 -16.76 -27.45
CA HIS A 188 -0.16 -16.73 -28.13
C HIS A 188 0.18 -18.08 -28.77
N ILE A 189 -0.01 -19.20 -28.04
CA ILE A 189 0.22 -20.55 -28.56
C ILE A 189 -0.71 -20.87 -29.74
N ALA A 190 -1.99 -20.52 -29.64
CA ALA A 190 -2.99 -20.74 -30.70
C ALA A 190 -2.82 -19.82 -31.94
N SER A 191 -1.87 -18.87 -31.91
CA SER A 191 -1.56 -17.94 -33.01
C SER A 191 -0.31 -18.29 -33.81
N LYS A 192 0.32 -19.45 -33.55
CA LYS A 192 1.52 -19.96 -34.23
C LYS A 192 1.19 -21.03 -35.27
#